data_AF-A0A7R9UB42-F1
#
_entry.id   AF-A0A7R9UB42-F1
#
_cell.length_a   1.000
_cell.length_b   1.000
_cell.length_c   1.000
_cell.angle_alpha   90.00
_cell.angle_beta   90.00
_cell.angle_gamma   90.00
#
_symmetry.space_group_name_H-M   'P 1'
#
loop_
_entity.id
_entity.type
_entity.pdbx_description
1 polymer ?
#
loop_
_entity_poly.entity_id
_entity_poly.type
_entity_poly.pdbx_seq_one_letter_code
_entity_poly.pdbx_strand_id
1 'polypeptide(L)'
;LNPDTPPSRRQLPRASLIMGRHIAVTGLLGLLMCADAFRMPPRAVGRAAGLRAVASPAAPAAPTYTNDNELPECPLTEWGQNDIDLAKDLEGAKATLPHLVVCPADVAGDAAKELEWLSQNRVEMKKQVLQAGAVLLRGFSVTKEPEGFMKAHAALGMELCLDPLHSVAARDKVPGDLSITNGDGNQAKKGAGPGFTLPGLYQAVNKQSRSKYFVGMHNEMVGNRANRYAAFVCFKPAEVGGEFLMLDTREMAKALDKDSLAKLDQRGVRFVTAELPFSFVDGLGPLGEALKGPAKVLLDAALKMKVDFDVDSLFEKDDEDKTVFRVIAEPQPPVIRNPETNEPVWFCNIHSHSKYLRDEREKRDGKLGATTG
;
A
#
# COMPACT_ATOMS: atom_id res chain seq x y z
N LEU A 1 -39.37 -22.33 3.88
CA LEU A 1 -39.32 -22.39 2.39
C LEU A 1 -38.89 -23.81 2.01
N ASN A 2 -39.65 -24.44 1.14
CA ASN A 2 -39.66 -25.89 0.83
C ASN A 2 -38.37 -26.35 0.10
N PRO A 3 -37.70 -27.45 0.48
CA PRO A 3 -36.41 -27.87 -0.10
C PRO A 3 -36.47 -28.64 -1.43
N ASP A 4 -37.65 -28.95 -1.97
CA ASP A 4 -37.78 -29.88 -3.12
C ASP A 4 -38.08 -29.22 -4.48
N THR A 5 -37.38 -28.15 -4.84
CA THR A 5 -37.48 -27.59 -6.22
C THR A 5 -36.12 -27.64 -6.94
N PRO A 6 -35.95 -28.47 -7.99
CA PRO A 6 -34.71 -28.46 -8.77
C PRO A 6 -34.62 -27.19 -9.62
N PRO A 7 -33.41 -26.62 -9.81
CA PRO A 7 -33.27 -25.39 -10.59
C PRO A 7 -33.52 -25.69 -12.08
N SER A 8 -34.51 -25.00 -12.65
CA SER A 8 -34.78 -25.01 -14.08
C SER A 8 -33.58 -24.47 -14.87
N ARG A 9 -33.01 -25.27 -15.77
CA ARG A 9 -32.08 -24.81 -16.81
C ARG A 9 -32.78 -23.78 -17.70
N ARG A 10 -32.49 -22.50 -17.52
CA ARG A 10 -32.72 -21.47 -18.55
C ARG A 10 -31.48 -21.41 -19.45
N GLN A 11 -31.64 -21.86 -20.69
CA GLN A 11 -30.74 -21.52 -21.79
C GLN A 11 -30.82 -20.00 -22.01
N LEU A 12 -29.70 -19.31 -21.83
CA LEU A 12 -29.54 -17.94 -22.29
C LEU A 12 -29.08 -17.95 -23.77
N PRO A 13 -29.56 -17.01 -24.60
CA PRO A 13 -29.24 -16.98 -26.01
C PRO A 13 -27.76 -16.62 -26.22
N ARG A 14 -27.12 -17.30 -27.19
CA ARG A 14 -25.81 -16.93 -27.72
C ARG A 14 -25.92 -15.57 -28.42
N ALA A 15 -25.47 -14.52 -27.75
CA ALA A 15 -25.14 -13.26 -28.41
C ALA A 15 -23.63 -13.22 -28.66
N SER A 16 -23.23 -13.42 -29.91
CA SER A 16 -21.92 -13.00 -30.39
C SER A 16 -21.85 -11.49 -30.31
N LEU A 17 -21.00 -10.95 -29.44
CA LEU A 17 -20.61 -9.54 -29.48
C LEU A 17 -19.12 -9.47 -29.81
N ILE A 18 -18.84 -9.26 -31.08
CA ILE A 18 -17.57 -8.75 -31.58
C ILE A 18 -17.54 -7.28 -31.15
N MET A 19 -16.73 -6.93 -30.15
CA MET A 19 -16.45 -5.53 -29.82
C MET A 19 -14.98 -5.24 -30.05
N GLY A 20 -14.75 -4.43 -31.07
CA GLY A 20 -13.44 -4.00 -31.55
C GLY A 20 -12.67 -3.19 -30.51
N ARG A 21 -11.36 -3.44 -30.48
CA ARG A 21 -10.35 -2.61 -29.85
C ARG A 21 -10.32 -1.24 -30.56
N HIS A 22 -10.85 -0.22 -29.90
CA HIS A 22 -10.45 1.17 -30.12
C HIS A 22 -10.19 1.82 -28.76
N ILE A 23 -8.96 1.65 -28.25
CA ILE A 23 -8.42 2.56 -27.24
C ILE A 23 -7.64 3.60 -28.01
N ALA A 24 -8.12 4.83 -27.90
CA ALA A 24 -7.65 6.01 -28.61
C ALA A 24 -6.18 6.33 -28.28
N VAL A 25 -5.47 6.76 -29.32
CA VAL A 25 -4.05 7.16 -29.39
C VAL A 25 -3.76 8.49 -28.65
N THR A 26 -4.60 8.91 -27.70
CA THR A 26 -4.49 10.19 -26.98
C THR A 26 -3.74 10.12 -25.64
N GLY A 27 -3.23 8.96 -25.24
CA GLY A 27 -2.58 8.77 -23.93
C GLY A 27 -1.12 9.26 -23.83
N LEU A 28 -0.40 9.42 -24.94
CA LEU A 28 1.05 9.67 -24.88
C LEU A 28 1.42 11.16 -24.75
N LEU A 29 0.54 12.08 -25.16
CA LEU A 29 0.75 13.53 -24.98
C LEU A 29 0.25 14.07 -23.63
N GLY A 30 -0.72 13.39 -22.99
CA GLY A 30 -1.28 13.82 -21.70
C GLY A 30 -0.29 13.70 -20.53
N LEU A 31 0.72 12.83 -20.63
CA LEU A 31 1.74 12.66 -19.60
C LEU A 31 2.87 13.70 -19.65
N LEU A 32 2.95 14.50 -20.75
CA LEU A 32 4.03 15.43 -21.07
C LEU A 32 3.62 16.91 -21.06
N MET A 33 2.33 17.26 -20.80
CA MET A 33 1.83 18.64 -20.86
C MET A 33 1.30 19.23 -19.54
N CYS A 34 1.76 18.74 -18.39
CA CYS A 34 1.66 19.48 -17.12
C CYS A 34 3.04 20.00 -16.72
N ALA A 35 3.59 20.95 -17.50
CA ALA A 35 4.87 21.59 -17.23
C ALA A 35 4.75 23.08 -16.79
N ASP A 36 3.54 23.56 -16.49
CA ASP A 36 3.27 24.98 -16.16
C ASP A 36 2.70 25.23 -14.76
N ALA A 37 3.03 24.39 -13.78
CA ALA A 37 2.78 24.72 -12.38
C ALA A 37 4.05 24.49 -11.54
N PHE A 38 4.45 25.52 -10.80
CA PHE A 38 5.60 25.62 -9.88
C PHE A 38 6.92 26.17 -10.45
N ARG A 39 6.95 27.50 -10.59
CA ARG A 39 8.16 28.31 -10.39
C ARG A 39 8.53 28.27 -8.89
N MET A 40 9.66 27.68 -8.52
CA MET A 40 10.30 27.95 -7.22
C MET A 40 11.32 29.09 -7.35
N PRO A 41 11.45 30.00 -6.36
CA PRO A 41 12.46 31.05 -6.38
C PRO A 41 13.86 30.51 -6.02
N PRO A 42 14.94 31.18 -6.45
CA PRO A 42 16.31 30.74 -6.17
C PRO A 42 16.68 30.94 -4.69
N ARG A 43 17.40 29.96 -4.12
CA ARG A 43 18.00 30.04 -2.78
C ARG A 43 19.11 31.10 -2.74
N ALA A 44 18.96 32.09 -1.88
CA ALA A 44 20.00 33.06 -1.57
C ALA A 44 21.03 32.45 -0.60
N VAL A 45 22.31 32.61 -0.93
CA VAL A 45 23.45 32.28 -0.07
C VAL A 45 23.72 33.47 0.85
N GLY A 46 23.45 33.31 2.15
CA GLY A 46 23.71 34.30 3.19
C GLY A 46 24.82 33.86 4.14
N ARG A 47 25.84 34.71 4.29
CA ARG A 47 27.02 34.54 5.15
C ARG A 47 26.70 34.68 6.66
N ALA A 48 27.61 34.10 7.44
CA ALA A 48 27.73 34.02 8.89
C ALA A 48 27.34 35.27 9.72
N ALA A 49 26.74 35.01 10.90
CA ALA A 49 26.61 35.96 12.00
C ALA A 49 26.87 35.28 13.35
N GLY A 50 27.39 36.08 14.29
CA GLY A 50 28.05 35.68 15.53
C GLY A 50 27.20 34.91 16.55
N LEU A 51 27.92 34.17 17.38
CA LEU A 51 27.42 33.47 18.57
C LEU A 51 26.90 34.47 19.60
N ARG A 52 25.57 34.55 19.73
CA ARG A 52 24.89 34.95 20.97
C ARG A 52 24.14 33.73 21.49
N ALA A 53 24.26 33.46 22.78
CA ALA A 53 23.49 32.42 23.46
C ALA A 53 22.00 32.76 23.38
N VAL A 54 21.26 32.04 22.54
CA VAL A 54 19.81 32.10 22.43
C VAL A 54 19.26 31.06 23.39
N ALA A 55 18.36 31.46 24.29
CA ALA A 55 17.58 30.53 25.09
C ALA A 55 16.96 29.46 24.17
N SER A 56 17.03 28.18 24.58
CA SER A 56 16.46 27.10 23.77
C SER A 56 15.01 27.44 23.43
N PRO A 57 14.66 27.57 22.13
CA PRO A 57 13.28 27.81 21.76
C PRO A 57 12.44 26.65 22.30
N ALA A 58 11.27 26.97 22.85
CA ALA A 58 10.27 25.96 23.19
C ALA A 58 10.10 25.03 21.99
N ALA A 59 10.01 23.72 22.25
CA ALA A 59 9.79 22.74 21.20
C ALA A 59 8.61 23.20 20.31
N PRO A 60 8.77 23.18 18.98
CA PRO A 60 7.71 23.62 18.09
C PRO A 60 6.42 22.85 18.39
N ALA A 61 5.29 23.57 18.39
CA ALA A 61 3.99 22.96 18.58
C ALA A 61 3.78 21.86 17.53
N ALA A 62 3.17 20.76 17.97
CA ALA A 62 2.98 19.59 17.14
C ALA A 62 2.07 19.92 15.93
N PRO A 63 2.40 19.47 14.71
CA PRO A 63 1.72 19.87 13.49
C PRO A 63 0.27 19.36 13.46
N THR A 64 -0.65 20.19 12.97
CA THR A 64 -2.08 19.85 12.81
C THR A 64 -2.45 19.84 11.33
N TYR A 65 -3.12 18.78 10.90
CA TYR A 65 -3.51 18.53 9.52
C TYR A 65 -5.02 18.57 9.38
N THR A 66 -5.50 19.27 8.36
CA THR A 66 -6.92 19.38 8.01
C THR A 66 -7.26 18.59 6.74
N ASN A 67 -6.25 18.22 5.95
CA ASN A 67 -6.37 17.46 4.72
C ASN A 67 -5.02 16.81 4.34
N ASP A 68 -5.04 15.93 3.33
CA ASP A 68 -3.84 15.20 2.89
C ASP A 68 -2.69 16.07 2.36
N ASN A 69 -2.97 17.26 1.82
CA ASN A 69 -1.91 18.10 1.24
C ASN A 69 -0.99 18.68 2.33
N GLU A 70 -1.41 18.60 3.58
CA GLU A 70 -0.65 19.05 4.74
C GLU A 70 0.11 17.91 5.41
N LEU A 71 -0.20 16.65 5.05
CA LEU A 71 0.46 15.48 5.64
C LEU A 71 1.92 15.42 5.19
N PRO A 72 2.84 15.07 6.11
CA PRO A 72 4.22 14.78 5.73
C PRO A 72 4.26 13.52 4.89
N GLU A 73 5.24 13.40 4.00
CA GLU A 73 5.53 12.13 3.32
C GLU A 73 5.78 11.03 4.36
N CYS A 74 5.41 9.78 4.03
CA CYS A 74 5.79 8.65 4.87
C CYS A 74 7.32 8.55 5.03
N PRO A 75 7.79 8.03 6.18
CA PRO A 75 9.21 7.91 6.44
C PRO A 75 9.89 7.05 5.39
N LEU A 76 11.20 7.27 5.24
CA LEU A 76 12.02 6.38 4.44
C LEU A 76 11.96 4.97 5.04
N THR A 77 11.91 3.97 4.17
CA THR A 77 11.90 2.58 4.57
C THR A 77 13.21 2.23 5.24
N GLU A 78 13.14 1.74 6.47
CA GLU A 78 14.29 1.29 7.24
C GLU A 78 14.31 -0.24 7.30
N TRP A 79 15.48 -0.80 7.00
CA TRP A 79 15.75 -2.22 7.13
C TRP A 79 16.67 -2.46 8.32
N GLY A 80 16.49 -3.59 9.02
CA GLY A 80 17.48 -4.06 9.97
C GLY A 80 18.80 -4.45 9.28
N GLN A 81 19.76 -4.94 10.06
CA GLN A 81 21.04 -5.39 9.50
C GLN A 81 20.84 -6.47 8.44
N ASN A 82 21.57 -6.32 7.32
CA ASN A 82 21.52 -7.26 6.21
C ASN A 82 22.54 -8.39 6.43
N ASP A 83 22.27 -9.24 7.42
CA ASP A 83 23.17 -10.29 7.90
C ASP A 83 22.46 -11.62 8.18
N ILE A 84 21.29 -11.83 7.57
CA ILE A 84 20.40 -12.95 7.87
C ILE A 84 21.03 -14.27 7.44
N ASP A 85 21.23 -15.17 8.39
CA ASP A 85 21.52 -16.58 8.12
C ASP A 85 20.20 -17.34 8.04
N LEU A 86 19.67 -17.54 6.84
CA LEU A 86 18.37 -18.19 6.61
C LEU A 86 18.26 -19.58 7.27
N ALA A 87 19.39 -20.28 7.48
CA ALA A 87 19.39 -21.60 8.10
C ALA A 87 19.24 -21.51 9.64
N LYS A 88 19.77 -20.46 10.26
CA LYS A 88 19.81 -20.31 11.73
C LYS A 88 18.73 -19.35 12.25
N ASP A 89 18.53 -18.24 11.56
CA ASP A 89 17.73 -17.12 12.07
C ASP A 89 16.22 -17.37 11.96
N LEU A 90 15.81 -18.33 11.11
CA LEU A 90 14.41 -18.71 10.94
C LEU A 90 13.91 -19.67 12.03
N GLU A 91 14.71 -20.05 13.02
CA GLU A 91 14.27 -20.90 14.13
C GLU A 91 13.57 -20.07 15.25
N GLY A 92 12.46 -20.57 15.81
CA GLY A 92 11.98 -20.13 17.14
C GLY A 92 10.82 -19.11 17.23
N ALA A 93 10.41 -18.41 16.18
CA ALA A 93 9.20 -17.56 16.29
C ALA A 93 7.92 -18.42 16.42
N LYS A 94 6.89 -17.93 17.13
CA LYS A 94 5.56 -18.55 17.21
C LYS A 94 4.52 -17.49 16.87
N ALA A 95 3.60 -17.81 15.97
CA ALA A 95 2.53 -16.89 15.59
C ALA A 95 1.40 -16.83 16.64
N THR A 96 0.93 -15.62 16.89
CA THR A 96 -0.33 -15.32 17.59
C THR A 96 -1.15 -14.27 16.83
N LEU A 97 -1.11 -14.32 15.49
CA LEU A 97 -1.72 -13.33 14.60
C LEU A 97 -3.22 -13.60 14.36
N PRO A 98 -4.14 -12.63 14.54
CA PRO A 98 -3.97 -11.38 15.28
C PRO A 98 -4.20 -11.59 16.79
N HIS A 99 -3.62 -10.71 17.61
CA HIS A 99 -4.01 -10.60 19.01
C HIS A 99 -5.38 -9.93 19.12
N LEU A 100 -6.37 -10.61 19.71
CA LEU A 100 -7.72 -10.07 19.87
C LEU A 100 -7.83 -9.24 21.14
N VAL A 101 -8.21 -7.97 20.99
CA VAL A 101 -8.55 -7.07 22.09
C VAL A 101 -10.04 -6.76 22.04
N VAL A 102 -10.76 -7.19 23.07
CA VAL A 102 -12.21 -6.95 23.21
C VAL A 102 -12.43 -5.70 24.05
N CYS A 103 -13.33 -4.84 23.61
CA CYS A 103 -13.75 -3.65 24.35
C CYS A 103 -14.29 -4.05 25.74
N PRO A 104 -13.77 -3.48 26.84
CA PRO A 104 -14.26 -3.76 28.18
C PRO A 104 -15.74 -3.36 28.36
N ALA A 105 -16.50 -4.19 29.07
CA ALA A 105 -17.94 -3.99 29.23
C ALA A 105 -18.31 -2.71 29.99
N ASP A 106 -17.42 -2.21 30.85
CA ASP A 106 -17.59 -1.00 31.66
C ASP A 106 -17.35 0.31 30.89
N VAL A 107 -16.69 0.24 29.72
CA VAL A 107 -16.49 1.39 28.82
C VAL A 107 -17.30 1.30 27.52
N ALA A 108 -17.73 0.09 27.14
CA ALA A 108 -18.41 -0.16 25.87
C ALA A 108 -19.65 0.73 25.65
N GLY A 109 -19.75 1.35 24.48
CA GLY A 109 -20.87 2.20 24.09
C GLY A 109 -20.74 3.67 24.52
N ASP A 110 -19.76 4.01 25.36
CA ASP A 110 -19.43 5.37 25.75
C ASP A 110 -18.16 5.82 25.01
N ALA A 111 -18.33 6.63 23.97
CA ALA A 111 -17.23 7.05 23.11
C ALA A 111 -16.09 7.76 23.87
N ALA A 112 -16.38 8.53 24.93
CA ALA A 112 -15.36 9.23 25.69
C ALA A 112 -14.52 8.23 26.50
N LYS A 113 -15.18 7.28 27.17
CA LYS A 113 -14.50 6.23 27.93
C LYS A 113 -13.74 5.25 27.06
N GLU A 114 -14.28 4.89 25.89
CA GLU A 114 -13.58 4.05 24.92
C GLU A 114 -12.28 4.70 24.44
N LEU A 115 -12.30 5.99 24.11
CA LEU A 115 -11.09 6.73 23.68
C LEU A 115 -10.06 6.88 24.81
N GLU A 116 -10.53 7.19 26.02
CA GLU A 116 -9.69 7.22 27.23
C GLU A 116 -9.00 5.87 27.44
N TRP A 117 -9.75 4.77 27.35
CA TRP A 117 -9.22 3.42 27.50
C TRP A 117 -8.19 3.09 26.43
N LEU A 118 -8.45 3.42 25.15
CA LEU A 118 -7.49 3.21 24.06
C LEU A 118 -6.19 3.98 24.30
N SER A 119 -6.28 5.23 24.78
CA SER A 119 -5.11 6.05 25.12
C SER A 119 -4.29 5.44 26.25
N GLN A 120 -4.94 4.99 27.33
CA GLN A 120 -4.27 4.37 28.47
C GLN A 120 -3.60 3.03 28.12
N ASN A 121 -4.13 2.31 27.13
CA ASN A 121 -3.62 0.99 26.73
C ASN A 121 -2.71 1.01 25.50
N ARG A 122 -2.42 2.19 24.90
CA ARG A 122 -1.65 2.32 23.65
C ARG A 122 -0.26 1.68 23.70
N VAL A 123 0.43 1.76 24.85
CA VAL A 123 1.78 1.20 25.02
C VAL A 123 1.74 -0.33 24.98
N GLU A 124 0.79 -0.94 25.69
CA GLU A 124 0.60 -2.38 25.68
C GLU A 124 0.11 -2.87 24.31
N MET A 125 -0.78 -2.13 23.65
CA MET A 125 -1.21 -2.45 22.29
C MET A 125 -0.04 -2.41 21.29
N LYS A 126 0.86 -1.41 21.38
CA LYS A 126 2.06 -1.37 20.53
C LYS A 126 2.93 -2.62 20.75
N LYS A 127 3.14 -3.02 22.00
CA LYS A 127 3.87 -4.25 22.33
C LYS A 127 3.18 -5.48 21.75
N GLN A 128 1.86 -5.57 21.85
CA GLN A 128 1.07 -6.67 21.27
C GLN A 128 1.17 -6.70 19.74
N VAL A 129 1.16 -5.55 19.06
CA VAL A 129 1.39 -5.48 17.61
C VAL A 129 2.79 -6.01 17.26
N LEU A 130 3.83 -5.60 17.98
CA LEU A 130 5.19 -6.09 17.73
C LEU A 130 5.34 -7.60 17.96
N GLN A 131 4.66 -8.15 18.97
CA GLN A 131 4.71 -9.57 19.27
C GLN A 131 3.86 -10.40 18.31
N ALA A 132 2.60 -10.02 18.10
CA ALA A 132 1.62 -10.80 17.35
C ALA A 132 1.59 -10.49 15.85
N GLY A 133 2.20 -9.40 15.40
CA GLY A 133 2.15 -8.90 14.02
C GLY A 133 0.92 -8.02 13.71
N ALA A 134 -0.20 -8.24 14.40
CA ALA A 134 -1.37 -7.38 14.32
C ALA A 134 -2.26 -7.50 15.57
N VAL A 135 -3.06 -6.47 15.81
CA VAL A 135 -4.10 -6.44 16.85
C VAL A 135 -5.47 -6.24 16.19
N LEU A 136 -6.45 -7.04 16.60
CA LEU A 136 -7.85 -6.88 16.21
C LEU A 136 -8.63 -6.27 17.37
N LEU A 137 -9.06 -5.02 17.21
CA LEU A 137 -9.96 -4.35 18.15
C LEU A 137 -11.41 -4.76 17.85
N ARG A 138 -12.12 -5.33 18.83
CA ARG A 138 -13.51 -5.78 18.67
C ARG A 138 -14.42 -5.17 19.74
N GLY A 139 -15.55 -4.62 19.31
CA GLY A 139 -16.60 -4.13 20.22
C GLY A 139 -16.50 -2.65 20.60
N PHE A 140 -15.52 -1.91 20.07
CA PHE A 140 -15.42 -0.47 20.23
C PHE A 140 -16.46 0.22 19.33
N SER A 141 -17.41 0.93 19.93
CA SER A 141 -18.47 1.62 19.22
C SER A 141 -17.98 2.87 18.50
N VAL A 142 -16.96 3.54 19.05
CA VAL A 142 -16.39 4.77 18.49
C VAL A 142 -15.82 4.56 17.09
N THR A 143 -15.34 3.36 16.75
CA THR A 143 -14.72 3.08 15.45
C THR A 143 -15.71 2.79 14.33
N LYS A 144 -17.03 2.81 14.60
CA LYS A 144 -18.05 2.46 13.59
C LYS A 144 -18.28 3.56 12.55
N GLU A 145 -17.83 4.77 12.82
CA GLU A 145 -17.95 5.92 11.93
C GLU A 145 -16.56 6.48 11.59
N PRO A 146 -16.37 7.09 10.40
CA PRO A 146 -15.08 7.59 9.94
C PRO A 146 -14.39 8.53 10.94
N GLU A 147 -15.11 9.50 11.48
CA GLU A 147 -14.56 10.46 12.44
C GLU A 147 -14.15 9.80 13.77
N GLY A 148 -14.96 8.86 14.25
CA GLY A 148 -14.67 8.15 15.48
C GLY A 148 -13.51 7.16 15.32
N PHE A 149 -13.36 6.54 14.14
CA PHE A 149 -12.17 5.77 13.78
C PHE A 149 -10.90 6.63 13.81
N MET A 150 -10.94 7.85 13.26
CA MET A 150 -9.79 8.77 13.33
C MET A 150 -9.48 9.25 14.75
N LYS A 151 -10.51 9.43 15.59
CA LYS A 151 -10.31 9.71 17.03
C LYS A 151 -9.64 8.53 17.74
N ALA A 152 -10.04 7.30 17.44
CA ALA A 152 -9.40 6.10 17.98
C ALA A 152 -7.95 5.96 17.50
N HIS A 153 -7.69 6.21 16.21
CA HIS A 153 -6.35 6.27 15.62
C HIS A 153 -5.44 7.25 16.38
N ALA A 154 -5.98 8.43 16.69
CA ALA A 154 -5.29 9.45 17.46
C ALA A 154 -5.06 9.02 18.92
N ALA A 155 -6.07 8.43 19.59
CA ALA A 155 -5.93 7.90 20.94
C ALA A 155 -4.85 6.81 21.05
N LEU A 156 -4.70 5.98 20.01
CA LEU A 156 -3.64 4.97 19.91
C LEU A 156 -2.25 5.58 19.70
N GLY A 157 -2.14 6.89 19.45
CA GLY A 157 -0.88 7.58 19.17
C GLY A 157 -0.29 7.25 17.81
N MET A 158 -1.11 6.82 16.85
CA MET A 158 -0.64 6.52 15.50
C MET A 158 -0.50 7.81 14.70
N GLU A 159 0.72 8.11 14.26
CA GLU A 159 1.05 9.29 13.46
C GLU A 159 0.62 9.12 12.01
N LEU A 160 0.07 10.18 11.42
CA LEU A 160 -0.33 10.19 10.02
C LEU A 160 0.84 10.58 9.13
N CYS A 161 0.93 9.91 7.98
CA CYS A 161 1.73 10.31 6.84
C CYS A 161 0.93 10.20 5.55
N LEU A 162 1.37 10.90 4.51
CA LEU A 162 0.76 10.89 3.19
C LEU A 162 0.94 9.50 2.57
N ASP A 163 -0.17 8.89 2.15
CA ASP A 163 -0.18 7.61 1.46
C ASP A 163 0.86 7.58 0.32
N PRO A 164 1.81 6.64 0.30
CA PRO A 164 2.78 6.54 -0.80
C PRO A 164 2.13 6.33 -2.18
N LEU A 165 0.87 5.85 -2.24
CA LEU A 165 0.07 5.74 -3.47
C LEU A 165 -0.71 7.01 -3.83
N HIS A 166 -0.54 8.11 -3.09
CA HIS A 166 -1.25 9.35 -3.32
C HIS A 166 -1.02 9.91 -4.74
N SER A 167 0.22 9.81 -5.25
CA SER A 167 0.62 10.32 -6.57
C SER A 167 -0.10 9.65 -7.74
N VAL A 168 -0.60 8.43 -7.55
CA VAL A 168 -1.35 7.67 -8.57
C VAL A 168 -2.86 7.72 -8.37
N ALA A 169 -3.34 8.50 -7.39
CA ALA A 169 -4.76 8.70 -7.07
C ALA A 169 -5.57 7.38 -7.00
N ALA A 170 -4.96 6.32 -6.49
CA ALA A 170 -5.54 4.98 -6.54
C ALA A 170 -6.76 4.81 -5.61
N ARG A 171 -6.87 5.65 -4.58
CA ARG A 171 -7.84 5.52 -3.49
C ARG A 171 -8.70 6.77 -3.38
N ASP A 172 -9.98 6.54 -3.08
CA ASP A 172 -10.94 7.63 -2.92
C ASP A 172 -10.84 8.17 -1.49
N LYS A 173 -10.82 9.48 -1.33
CA LYS A 173 -10.72 10.14 -0.01
C LYS A 173 -12.06 10.09 0.72
N VAL A 174 -12.03 10.02 2.05
CA VAL A 174 -13.25 10.01 2.87
C VAL A 174 -13.60 11.44 3.31
N PRO A 175 -14.82 11.94 3.03
CA PRO A 175 -15.27 13.25 3.53
C PRO A 175 -15.31 13.29 5.07
N GLY A 176 -15.01 14.45 5.65
CA GLY A 176 -15.21 14.70 7.08
C GLY A 176 -14.61 16.01 7.56
N ASP A 177 -14.93 16.38 8.81
CA ASP A 177 -14.64 17.70 9.40
C ASP A 177 -13.72 17.59 10.63
N LEU A 178 -12.68 16.74 10.54
CA LEU A 178 -11.67 16.62 11.57
C LEU A 178 -10.32 17.17 11.12
N SER A 179 -9.65 17.86 12.04
CA SER A 179 -8.21 18.06 12.03
C SER A 179 -7.53 17.10 12.99
N ILE A 180 -6.34 16.62 12.61
CA ILE A 180 -5.54 15.68 13.40
C ILE A 180 -4.18 16.31 13.69
N THR A 181 -3.77 16.32 14.96
CA THR A 181 -2.44 16.75 15.39
C THR A 181 -1.54 15.52 15.57
N ASN A 182 -0.38 15.45 14.93
CA ASN A 182 0.65 14.45 15.25
C ASN A 182 1.49 14.95 16.45
N GLY A 183 1.79 14.09 17.43
CA GLY A 183 2.64 14.39 18.59
C GLY A 183 2.35 13.48 19.81
N ASP A 184 2.85 13.86 20.99
CA ASP A 184 2.61 13.13 22.23
C ASP A 184 1.12 13.18 22.63
N GLY A 185 0.36 12.21 22.13
CA GLY A 185 -1.09 12.10 22.36
C GLY A 185 -1.94 12.76 21.28
N ASN A 186 -1.70 12.36 20.01
CA ASN A 186 -2.42 12.83 18.82
C ASN A 186 -3.86 13.26 19.13
N GLN A 187 -4.23 14.46 18.70
CA GLN A 187 -5.54 15.03 19.00
C GLN A 187 -6.37 15.13 17.73
N ALA A 188 -7.64 14.74 17.83
CA ALA A 188 -8.63 14.95 16.78
C ALA A 188 -9.60 16.05 17.21
N LYS A 189 -9.70 17.13 16.43
CA LYS A 189 -10.58 18.27 16.71
C LYS A 189 -11.50 18.55 15.52
N LYS A 190 -12.70 19.04 15.80
CA LYS A 190 -13.63 19.47 14.75
C LYS A 190 -13.16 20.80 14.15
N GLY A 191 -13.21 20.96 12.83
CA GLY A 191 -12.96 22.25 12.19
C GLY A 191 -12.03 22.25 10.99
N ALA A 192 -12.15 21.27 10.10
CA ALA A 192 -11.60 21.41 8.75
C ALA A 192 -12.48 22.35 7.90
N GLY A 193 -13.79 22.43 8.18
CA GLY A 193 -14.78 23.22 7.43
C GLY A 193 -15.59 22.34 6.45
N PRO A 194 -16.61 22.90 5.77
CA PRO A 194 -17.35 22.18 4.74
C PRO A 194 -16.51 21.96 3.46
N GLY A 195 -16.57 20.75 2.89
CA GLY A 195 -15.84 20.39 1.66
C GLY A 195 -14.48 19.70 1.88
N PHE A 196 -14.13 19.38 3.12
CA PHE A 196 -12.86 18.76 3.48
C PHE A 196 -12.94 17.23 3.59
N THR A 197 -11.78 16.59 3.54
CA THR A 197 -11.60 15.14 3.66
C THR A 197 -10.84 14.82 4.94
N LEU A 198 -11.15 13.70 5.58
CA LEU A 198 -10.40 13.22 6.73
C LEU A 198 -8.95 12.91 6.31
N PRO A 199 -7.94 13.60 6.89
CA PRO A 199 -6.56 13.41 6.48
C PRO A 199 -6.12 11.98 6.77
N GLY A 200 -5.51 11.32 5.78
CA GLY A 200 -4.94 9.98 5.92
C GLY A 200 -5.97 8.84 5.96
N LEU A 201 -7.26 9.11 5.71
CA LEU A 201 -8.30 8.08 5.61
C LEU A 201 -8.79 7.88 4.17
N TYR A 202 -8.65 6.66 3.68
CA TYR A 202 -8.91 6.29 2.29
C TYR A 202 -9.83 5.09 2.14
N GLN A 203 -10.61 5.07 1.06
CA GLN A 203 -11.36 3.87 0.63
C GLN A 203 -10.51 3.03 -0.32
N ALA A 204 -10.07 1.86 0.14
CA ALA A 204 -9.20 0.98 -0.64
C ALA A 204 -9.95 -0.11 -1.43
N VAL A 205 -10.96 -0.75 -0.84
CA VAL A 205 -11.57 -2.00 -1.37
C VAL A 205 -13.06 -1.90 -1.74
N ASN A 206 -13.69 -0.73 -1.60
CA ASN A 206 -15.14 -0.59 -1.74
C ASN A 206 -15.62 -0.34 -3.19
N LYS A 207 -14.73 -0.47 -4.18
CA LYS A 207 -15.11 -0.31 -5.60
C LYS A 207 -15.83 -1.59 -6.05
N GLN A 208 -17.12 -1.47 -6.40
CA GLN A 208 -17.93 -2.63 -6.83
C GLN A 208 -17.29 -3.41 -7.99
N SER A 209 -16.60 -2.73 -8.91
CA SER A 209 -15.85 -3.38 -9.98
C SER A 209 -14.78 -4.33 -9.46
N ARG A 210 -14.20 -4.05 -8.28
CA ARG A 210 -13.17 -4.85 -7.62
C ARG A 210 -13.71 -5.96 -6.71
N SER A 211 -15.03 -6.04 -6.50
CA SER A 211 -15.67 -7.06 -5.63
C SER A 211 -15.44 -8.51 -6.07
N LYS A 212 -15.06 -8.72 -7.33
CA LYS A 212 -14.77 -10.06 -7.90
C LYS A 212 -13.28 -10.42 -7.82
N TYR A 213 -12.45 -9.51 -7.31
CA TYR A 213 -11.01 -9.65 -7.38
C TYR A 213 -10.47 -10.37 -6.15
N PHE A 214 -9.62 -11.36 -6.40
CA PHE A 214 -8.71 -11.84 -5.37
C PHE A 214 -7.49 -10.93 -5.34
N VAL A 215 -7.29 -10.25 -4.21
CA VAL A 215 -6.09 -9.45 -3.97
C VAL A 215 -5.01 -10.38 -3.43
N GLY A 216 -3.94 -10.59 -4.21
CA GLY A 216 -2.84 -11.44 -3.77
C GLY A 216 -2.16 -10.88 -2.51
N MET A 217 -1.79 -11.76 -1.58
CA MET A 217 -1.00 -11.41 -0.40
C MET A 217 0.21 -10.55 -0.76
N HIS A 218 0.37 -9.44 -0.04
CA HIS A 218 1.44 -8.47 -0.21
C HIS A 218 1.67 -7.73 1.11
N ASN A 219 2.84 -7.12 1.24
CA ASN A 219 3.09 -6.03 2.16
C ASN A 219 2.70 -4.72 1.48
N GLU A 220 2.04 -3.84 2.23
CA GLU A 220 1.67 -2.51 1.76
C GLU A 220 2.95 -1.71 1.47
N MET A 221 3.11 -1.24 0.23
CA MET A 221 4.22 -0.42 -0.26
C MET A 221 5.64 -0.87 0.19
N VAL A 222 6.28 -1.72 -0.60
CA VAL A 222 7.67 -2.21 -0.36
C VAL A 222 8.75 -1.33 -1.01
N GLY A 223 8.47 -0.04 -1.19
CA GLY A 223 9.35 0.92 -1.89
C GLY A 223 10.27 1.72 -0.96
N ASN A 224 10.76 2.87 -1.44
CA ASN A 224 11.64 3.78 -0.69
C ASN A 224 10.98 4.42 0.53
N ARG A 225 9.65 4.51 0.53
CA ARG A 225 8.85 5.02 1.64
C ARG A 225 7.73 4.06 1.92
N ALA A 226 7.58 3.69 3.19
CA ALA A 226 6.57 2.75 3.63
C ALA A 226 5.94 3.24 4.93
N ASN A 227 4.65 3.00 5.07
CA ASN A 227 3.99 3.14 6.36
C ASN A 227 4.43 1.97 7.26
N ARG A 228 4.85 2.29 8.49
CA ARG A 228 5.29 1.29 9.47
C ARG A 228 4.14 0.41 9.97
N TYR A 229 2.96 1.01 10.08
CA TYR A 229 1.72 0.34 10.46
C TYR A 229 0.59 0.80 9.54
N ALA A 230 -0.44 -0.01 9.41
CA ALA A 230 -1.68 0.34 8.76
C ALA A 230 -2.85 -0.03 9.68
N ALA A 231 -3.91 0.77 9.67
CA ALA A 231 -5.14 0.47 10.39
C ALA A 231 -6.29 0.31 9.40
N PHE A 232 -7.03 -0.78 9.56
CA PHE A 232 -8.20 -1.09 8.73
C PHE A 232 -9.45 -1.08 9.60
N VAL A 233 -10.57 -0.65 9.00
CA VAL A 233 -11.87 -0.61 9.66
C VAL A 233 -12.96 -1.07 8.70
N CYS A 234 -13.88 -1.87 9.22
CA CYS A 234 -15.03 -2.36 8.48
C CYS A 234 -16.28 -1.56 8.89
N PHE A 235 -16.62 -0.51 8.13
CA PHE A 235 -17.85 0.26 8.36
C PHE A 235 -19.10 -0.49 7.87
N LYS A 236 -18.97 -1.25 6.78
CA LYS A 236 -20.04 -2.06 6.22
C LYS A 236 -19.51 -3.46 5.93
N PRO A 237 -19.95 -4.48 6.67
CA PRO A 237 -19.56 -5.85 6.37
C PRO A 237 -20.10 -6.28 5.01
N ALA A 238 -19.35 -7.13 4.31
CA ALA A 238 -19.85 -7.77 3.10
C ALA A 238 -20.95 -8.78 3.45
N GLU A 239 -21.92 -8.95 2.55
CA GLU A 239 -22.97 -9.97 2.72
C GLU A 239 -22.40 -11.38 2.59
N VAL A 240 -21.42 -11.56 1.71
CA VAL A 240 -20.70 -12.82 1.46
C VAL A 240 -19.24 -12.50 1.17
N GLY A 241 -18.32 -13.26 1.78
CA GLY A 241 -16.88 -13.08 1.60
C GLY A 241 -16.37 -11.76 2.18
N GLY A 242 -15.36 -11.18 1.52
CA GLY A 242 -14.78 -9.88 1.92
C GLY A 242 -13.86 -9.97 3.14
N GLU A 243 -13.42 -11.18 3.50
CA GLU A 243 -12.49 -11.40 4.58
C GLU A 243 -11.13 -10.75 4.27
N PHE A 244 -10.58 -10.06 5.26
CA PHE A 244 -9.22 -9.54 5.19
C PHE A 244 -8.25 -10.63 5.67
N LEU A 245 -7.62 -11.32 4.71
CA LEU A 245 -6.67 -12.37 5.00
C LEU A 245 -5.34 -11.76 5.47
N MET A 246 -4.82 -12.25 6.60
CA MET A 246 -3.52 -11.86 7.13
C MET A 246 -2.66 -13.10 7.30
N LEU A 247 -1.35 -12.94 7.10
CA LEU A 247 -0.35 -13.98 7.25
C LEU A 247 0.81 -13.42 8.06
N ASP A 248 1.29 -14.20 9.03
CA ASP A 248 2.49 -13.87 9.77
C ASP A 248 3.71 -14.09 8.87
N THR A 249 4.40 -13.02 8.53
CA THR A 249 5.55 -13.05 7.61
C THR A 249 6.76 -13.79 8.19
N ARG A 250 6.84 -13.96 9.52
CA ARG A 250 7.85 -14.79 10.18
C ARG A 250 7.59 -16.26 9.92
N GLU A 251 6.33 -16.69 10.06
CA GLU A 251 5.93 -18.06 9.76
C GLU A 251 6.03 -18.36 8.26
N MET A 252 5.69 -17.39 7.41
CA MET A 252 5.87 -17.54 5.96
C MET A 252 7.33 -17.81 5.60
N ALA A 253 8.27 -17.00 6.09
CA ALA A 253 9.70 -17.20 5.83
C ALA A 253 10.18 -18.59 6.27
N LYS A 254 9.64 -19.12 7.37
CA LYS A 254 9.96 -20.47 7.85
C LYS A 254 9.40 -21.57 6.97
N ALA A 255 8.14 -21.42 6.58
CA ALA A 255 7.39 -22.44 5.85
C ALA A 255 7.87 -22.60 4.40
N LEU A 256 8.54 -21.59 3.85
CA LEU A 256 9.15 -21.67 2.53
C LEU A 256 10.28 -22.71 2.48
N ASP A 257 10.32 -23.43 1.36
CA ASP A 257 11.41 -24.33 1.00
C ASP A 257 12.76 -23.60 1.02
N LYS A 258 13.73 -24.14 1.76
CA LYS A 258 15.00 -23.46 2.06
C LYS A 258 15.86 -23.28 0.82
N ASP A 259 15.85 -24.24 -0.08
CA ASP A 259 16.62 -24.17 -1.33
C ASP A 259 16.05 -23.10 -2.26
N SER A 260 14.72 -23.00 -2.33
CA SER A 260 14.03 -21.96 -3.10
C SER A 260 14.26 -20.58 -2.49
N LEU A 261 14.16 -20.45 -1.16
CA LEU A 261 14.40 -19.20 -0.46
C LEU A 261 15.85 -18.72 -0.64
N ALA A 262 16.83 -19.61 -0.49
CA ALA A 262 18.24 -19.30 -0.71
C ALA A 262 18.51 -18.82 -2.16
N LYS A 263 17.84 -19.41 -3.15
CA LYS A 263 17.93 -18.95 -4.55
C LYS A 263 17.33 -17.56 -4.75
N LEU A 264 16.18 -17.28 -4.12
CA LEU A 264 15.55 -15.96 -4.19
C LEU A 264 16.41 -14.91 -3.52
N ASP A 265 17.01 -15.25 -2.37
CA ASP A 265 17.89 -14.36 -1.62
C ASP A 265 19.17 -14.05 -2.40
N GLN A 266 19.85 -15.08 -2.91
CA GLN A 266 21.06 -14.92 -3.72
C GLN A 266 20.85 -14.09 -4.98
N ARG A 267 19.68 -14.19 -5.62
CA ARG A 267 19.39 -13.53 -6.90
C ARG A 267 18.71 -12.17 -6.73
N GLY A 268 18.12 -11.92 -5.56
CA GLY A 268 17.13 -10.88 -5.37
C GLY A 268 15.85 -11.12 -6.18
N VAL A 269 14.83 -10.36 -5.84
CA VAL A 269 13.52 -10.39 -6.50
C VAL A 269 13.28 -9.05 -7.18
N ARG A 270 12.84 -9.08 -8.44
CA ARG A 270 12.51 -7.87 -9.21
C ARG A 270 11.05 -7.89 -9.59
N PHE A 271 10.43 -6.72 -9.58
CA PHE A 271 9.04 -6.53 -9.99
C PHE A 271 8.97 -5.58 -11.18
N VAL A 272 8.11 -5.92 -12.15
CA VAL A 272 7.69 -4.96 -13.17
C VAL A 272 6.70 -4.00 -12.49
N THR A 273 7.08 -2.73 -12.37
CA THR A 273 6.28 -1.70 -11.69
C THR A 273 5.36 -0.96 -12.65
N ALA A 274 5.73 -0.90 -13.93
CA ALA A 274 4.89 -0.37 -14.99
C ALA A 274 5.17 -1.08 -16.32
N GLU A 275 4.13 -1.19 -17.12
CA GLU A 275 4.21 -1.66 -18.49
C GLU A 275 3.50 -0.66 -19.39
N LEU A 276 4.23 -0.13 -20.38
CA LEU A 276 3.70 0.81 -21.36
C LEU A 276 3.58 0.11 -22.71
N PRO A 277 2.38 0.06 -23.32
CA PRO A 277 2.22 -0.53 -24.63
C PRO A 277 3.01 0.29 -25.65
N PHE A 278 3.89 -0.38 -26.39
CA PHE A 278 4.72 0.26 -27.41
C PHE A 278 4.60 -0.43 -28.76
N SER A 279 3.53 -1.21 -28.97
CA SER A 279 3.33 -2.07 -30.13
C SER A 279 3.22 -1.33 -31.46
N PHE A 280 3.09 0.01 -31.45
CA PHE A 280 3.10 0.81 -32.67
C PHE A 280 4.43 0.69 -33.43
N VAL A 281 5.55 0.40 -32.74
CA VAL A 281 6.86 0.22 -33.40
C VAL A 281 6.97 -1.09 -34.17
N ASP A 282 6.16 -2.10 -33.82
CA ASP A 282 6.19 -3.40 -34.49
C ASP A 282 5.82 -3.27 -35.97
N GLY A 283 4.92 -2.33 -36.31
CA GLY A 283 4.51 -2.04 -37.69
C GLY A 283 5.53 -1.24 -38.52
N LEU A 284 6.62 -0.77 -37.91
CA LEU A 284 7.61 0.10 -38.56
C LEU A 284 8.87 -0.64 -39.04
N GLY A 285 8.97 -1.95 -38.84
CA GLY A 285 10.11 -2.76 -39.27
C GLY A 285 11.45 -2.24 -38.73
N PRO A 286 12.52 -2.14 -39.55
CA PRO A 286 13.84 -1.68 -39.09
C PRO A 286 13.83 -0.29 -38.45
N LEU A 287 12.90 0.60 -38.85
CA LEU A 287 12.76 1.92 -38.25
C LEU A 287 12.24 1.82 -36.81
N GLY A 288 11.35 0.88 -36.53
CA GLY A 288 10.83 0.63 -35.18
C GLY A 288 11.94 0.23 -34.21
N GLU A 289 12.84 -0.67 -34.62
CA GLU A 289 14.00 -1.05 -33.81
C GLU A 289 14.97 0.11 -33.59
N ALA A 290 15.24 0.92 -34.63
CA ALA A 290 16.09 2.11 -34.50
C ALA A 290 15.50 3.17 -33.55
N LEU A 291 14.17 3.25 -33.41
CA LEU A 291 13.49 4.19 -32.52
C LEU A 291 13.53 3.80 -31.04
N LYS A 292 13.72 2.51 -30.71
CA LYS A 292 13.72 2.04 -29.32
C LYS A 292 14.81 2.70 -28.48
N GLY A 293 16.03 2.84 -29.00
CA GLY A 293 17.13 3.47 -28.26
C GLY A 293 16.81 4.91 -27.84
N PRO A 294 16.52 5.82 -28.79
CA PRO A 294 16.11 7.19 -28.48
C PRO A 294 14.87 7.29 -27.59
N ALA A 295 13.86 6.46 -27.84
CA ALA A 295 12.63 6.43 -27.03
C ALA A 295 12.94 6.03 -25.58
N LYS A 296 13.80 5.03 -25.36
CA LYS A 296 14.23 4.62 -24.03
C LYS A 296 14.86 5.78 -23.26
N VAL A 297 15.77 6.53 -23.89
CA VAL A 297 16.44 7.67 -23.23
C VAL A 297 15.43 8.73 -22.78
N LEU A 298 14.45 9.06 -23.62
CA LEU A 298 13.39 10.02 -23.29
C LEU A 298 12.49 9.51 -22.16
N LEU A 299 12.09 8.23 -22.22
CA LEU A 299 11.25 7.61 -21.20
C LEU A 299 11.98 7.51 -19.85
N ASP A 300 13.26 7.14 -19.84
CA ASP A 300 14.08 7.08 -18.64
C ASP A 300 14.25 8.45 -17.99
N ALA A 301 14.48 9.49 -18.79
CA ALA A 301 14.56 10.86 -18.28
C ALA A 301 13.22 11.29 -17.64
N ALA A 302 12.09 10.97 -18.28
CA ALA A 302 10.77 11.27 -17.74
C ALA A 302 10.45 10.49 -16.45
N LEU A 303 10.87 9.22 -16.35
CA LEU A 303 10.70 8.40 -15.15
C LEU A 303 11.50 8.96 -13.98
N LYS A 304 12.77 9.32 -14.19
CA LYS A 304 13.64 9.93 -13.15
C LYS A 304 13.10 11.25 -12.61
N MET A 305 12.29 11.97 -13.38
CA MET A 305 11.62 13.20 -12.93
C MET A 305 10.37 12.95 -12.09
N LYS A 306 9.75 11.76 -12.18
CA LYS A 306 8.44 11.47 -11.57
C LYS A 306 8.49 10.44 -10.46
N VAL A 307 9.51 9.59 -10.43
CA VAL A 307 9.59 8.43 -9.55
C VAL A 307 10.76 8.62 -8.59
N ASP A 308 10.48 8.52 -7.29
CA ASP A 308 11.45 8.68 -6.19
C ASP A 308 12.12 7.33 -5.82
N PHE A 309 12.35 6.46 -6.80
CA PHE A 309 13.05 5.19 -6.61
C PHE A 309 13.78 4.74 -7.88
N ASP A 310 14.85 3.98 -7.67
CA ASP A 310 15.67 3.46 -8.75
C ASP A 310 14.90 2.39 -9.55
N VAL A 311 14.88 2.58 -10.86
CA VAL A 311 14.22 1.69 -11.81
C VAL A 311 15.13 1.46 -13.01
N ASP A 312 15.15 0.21 -13.47
CA ASP A 312 15.59 -0.11 -14.81
C ASP A 312 14.41 -0.03 -15.76
N SER A 313 14.72 0.08 -17.05
CA SER A 313 13.71 -0.07 -18.08
C SER A 313 14.28 -0.78 -19.30
N LEU A 314 13.40 -1.46 -20.03
CA LEU A 314 13.77 -2.18 -21.24
C LEU A 314 12.58 -2.39 -22.16
N PHE A 315 12.89 -2.60 -23.44
CA PHE A 315 11.91 -3.05 -24.43
C PHE A 315 11.92 -4.56 -24.51
N GLU A 316 10.74 -5.16 -24.44
CA GLU A 316 10.53 -6.60 -24.48
C GLU A 316 9.26 -6.94 -25.25
N LYS A 317 9.05 -8.23 -25.50
CA LYS A 317 7.79 -8.75 -26.02
C LYS A 317 6.89 -9.20 -24.86
N ASP A 318 5.60 -8.89 -24.95
CA ASP A 318 4.59 -9.43 -24.04
C ASP A 318 4.15 -10.85 -24.46
N ASP A 319 3.20 -11.42 -23.72
CA ASP A 319 2.64 -12.75 -24.01
C ASP A 319 1.89 -12.82 -25.37
N GLU A 320 1.55 -11.66 -25.96
CA GLU A 320 0.93 -11.52 -27.29
C GLU A 320 1.96 -11.17 -28.40
N ASP A 321 3.27 -11.29 -28.13
CA ASP A 321 4.40 -10.93 -29.01
C ASP A 321 4.41 -9.44 -29.46
N LYS A 322 3.85 -8.56 -28.63
CA LYS A 322 3.84 -7.12 -28.86
C LYS A 322 4.97 -6.45 -28.11
N THR A 323 5.57 -5.44 -28.73
CA THR A 323 6.58 -4.64 -28.05
C THR A 323 5.95 -3.84 -26.92
N VAL A 324 6.51 -4.00 -25.72
CA VAL A 324 6.18 -3.24 -24.52
C VAL A 324 7.45 -2.61 -23.95
N PHE A 325 7.29 -1.46 -23.29
CA PHE A 325 8.33 -0.85 -22.48
C PHE A 325 8.04 -1.17 -21.02
N ARG A 326 8.91 -1.96 -20.39
CA ARG A 326 8.78 -2.36 -18.99
C ARG A 326 9.66 -1.49 -18.12
N VAL A 327 9.10 -1.04 -16.99
CA VAL A 327 9.83 -0.42 -15.89
C VAL A 327 9.96 -1.45 -14.78
N ILE A 328 11.17 -1.67 -14.32
CA ILE A 328 11.52 -2.77 -13.43
C ILE A 328 12.21 -2.20 -12.20
N ALA A 329 11.72 -2.54 -11.02
CA ALA A 329 12.37 -2.17 -9.77
C ALA A 329 13.76 -2.82 -9.65
N GLU A 330 14.61 -2.23 -8.81
CA GLU A 330 15.85 -2.87 -8.39
C GLU A 330 15.59 -4.22 -7.70
N PRO A 331 16.58 -5.14 -7.70
CA PRO A 331 16.50 -6.37 -6.93
C PRO A 331 16.30 -6.09 -5.44
N GLN A 332 15.26 -6.69 -4.86
CA GLN A 332 14.94 -6.61 -3.44
C GLN A 332 15.19 -7.96 -2.76
N PRO A 333 15.71 -7.99 -1.52
CA PRO A 333 15.82 -9.23 -0.77
C PRO A 333 14.42 -9.77 -0.42
N PRO A 334 14.19 -11.09 -0.47
CA PRO A 334 12.88 -11.66 -0.15
C PRO A 334 12.59 -11.67 1.36
N VAL A 335 13.65 -11.68 2.18
CA VAL A 335 13.61 -11.68 3.64
C VAL A 335 14.43 -10.50 4.14
N ILE A 336 13.89 -9.78 5.11
CA ILE A 336 14.57 -8.67 5.78
C ILE A 336 14.57 -8.90 7.28
N ARG A 337 15.41 -8.16 8.00
CA ARG A 337 15.37 -8.09 9.46
C ARG A 337 14.47 -6.91 9.84
N ASN A 338 13.43 -7.17 10.64
CA ASN A 338 12.57 -6.11 11.16
C ASN A 338 13.40 -5.17 12.04
N PRO A 339 13.40 -3.83 11.80
CA PRO A 339 14.27 -2.91 12.52
C PRO A 339 13.92 -2.73 14.01
N GLU A 340 12.73 -3.13 14.47
CA GLU A 340 12.36 -3.08 15.91
C GLU A 340 12.58 -4.41 16.62
N THR A 341 12.05 -5.48 16.04
CA THR A 341 12.06 -6.79 16.71
C THR A 341 13.35 -7.54 16.44
N ASN A 342 14.12 -7.10 15.44
CA ASN A 342 15.29 -7.79 14.93
C ASN A 342 14.97 -9.19 14.37
N GLU A 343 13.70 -9.53 14.14
CA GLU A 343 13.31 -10.85 13.62
C GLU A 343 13.38 -10.87 12.09
N PRO A 344 13.79 -12.00 11.47
CA PRO A 344 13.69 -12.17 10.02
C PRO A 344 12.23 -12.34 9.60
N VAL A 345 11.82 -11.59 8.57
CA VAL A 345 10.44 -11.58 8.06
C VAL A 345 10.41 -11.68 6.54
N TRP A 346 9.45 -12.43 6.01
CA TRP A 346 9.14 -12.41 4.58
C TRP A 346 8.61 -11.04 4.17
N PHE A 347 9.39 -10.29 3.39
CA PHE A 347 9.04 -8.94 2.96
C PHE A 347 9.03 -8.81 1.45
N CYS A 348 8.26 -9.70 0.81
CA CYS A 348 8.28 -9.84 -0.63
C CYS A 348 6.87 -10.04 -1.21
N ASN A 349 6.60 -9.37 -2.34
CA ASN A 349 5.28 -9.31 -2.95
C ASN A 349 5.10 -10.28 -4.13
N ILE A 350 5.92 -11.34 -4.23
CA ILE A 350 5.84 -12.37 -5.29
C ILE A 350 4.44 -12.97 -5.38
N HIS A 351 3.77 -13.23 -4.26
CA HIS A 351 2.44 -13.84 -4.28
C HIS A 351 1.39 -13.00 -5.03
N SER A 352 1.52 -11.67 -4.97
CA SER A 352 0.66 -10.73 -5.68
C SER A 352 1.06 -10.55 -7.15
N HIS A 353 2.36 -10.52 -7.47
CA HIS A 353 2.86 -10.19 -8.82
C HIS A 353 3.15 -11.41 -9.72
N SER A 354 3.18 -12.63 -9.16
CA SER A 354 3.51 -13.82 -9.94
C SER A 354 2.32 -14.32 -10.76
N LYS A 355 2.45 -14.23 -12.09
CA LYS A 355 1.52 -14.88 -13.03
C LYS A 355 1.39 -16.38 -12.76
N TYR A 356 2.49 -17.07 -12.48
CA TYR A 356 2.46 -18.50 -12.17
C TYR A 356 1.57 -18.79 -10.96
N LEU A 357 1.75 -18.07 -9.85
CA LEU A 357 0.94 -18.29 -8.65
C LEU A 357 -0.53 -17.91 -8.86
N ARG A 358 -0.81 -16.89 -9.67
CA ARG A 358 -2.18 -16.56 -10.09
C ARG A 358 -2.80 -17.71 -10.87
N ASP A 359 -2.13 -18.18 -11.93
CA ASP A 359 -2.64 -19.22 -12.81
C ASP A 359 -2.87 -20.53 -12.04
N GLU A 360 -1.99 -20.88 -11.09
CA GLU A 360 -2.17 -22.04 -10.22
C GLU A 360 -3.40 -21.91 -9.29
N ARG A 361 -3.66 -20.73 -8.74
CA ARG A 361 -4.89 -20.48 -7.97
C ARG A 361 -6.13 -20.64 -8.84
N GLU A 362 -6.12 -20.12 -10.06
CA GLU A 362 -7.24 -20.28 -11.00
C GLU A 362 -7.49 -21.74 -11.41
N LYS A 363 -6.43 -22.54 -11.54
CA LYS A 363 -6.58 -23.99 -11.81
C LYS A 363 -7.22 -24.72 -10.64
N ARG A 364 -6.82 -24.40 -9.40
CA ARG A 364 -7.29 -25.07 -8.18
C ARG A 364 -8.71 -24.65 -7.81
N ASP A 365 -8.99 -23.35 -7.83
CA ASP A 365 -10.21 -22.77 -7.27
C ASP A 365 -11.26 -22.47 -8.36
N GLY A 366 -10.95 -22.81 -9.62
CA GLY A 366 -11.72 -22.44 -10.79
C GLY A 366 -11.41 -21.01 -11.25
N LYS A 367 -12.05 -20.58 -12.34
CA LYS A 367 -11.84 -19.23 -12.89
C LYS A 367 -12.19 -18.20 -11.81
N LEU A 368 -11.14 -17.64 -11.19
CA LEU A 368 -11.28 -16.50 -10.30
C LEU A 368 -11.86 -15.34 -11.12
N GLY A 369 -12.46 -14.35 -10.46
CA GLY A 369 -12.67 -13.07 -11.14
C GLY A 369 -11.33 -12.48 -11.61
N ALA A 370 -11.36 -11.29 -12.18
CA ALA A 370 -10.11 -10.61 -12.50
C ALA A 370 -9.26 -10.48 -11.23
N THR A 371 -7.95 -10.68 -11.28
CA THR A 371 -7.05 -10.54 -10.13
C THR A 371 -6.26 -9.24 -10.23
N THR A 372 -5.77 -8.71 -9.12
CA THR A 372 -4.76 -7.64 -9.15
C THR A 372 -3.36 -8.24 -9.29
N GLY A 373 -2.49 -7.57 -10.05
CA GLY A 373 -1.18 -8.09 -10.48
C GLY A 373 -1.26 -8.71 -11.87
#